data_AF-X0W3K4-F1
#
_entry.id   AF-X0W3K4-F1
#
_cell.length_a   1.000
_cell.length_b   1.000
_cell.length_c   1.000
_cell.angle_alpha   90.00
_cell.angle_beta   90.00
_cell.angle_gamma   90.00
#
_symmetry.space_group_name_H-M   'P 1'
#
loop_
_entity.id
_entity.type
_entity.pdbx_description
1 polymer ?
#
loop_
_entity_poly.entity_id
_entity_poly.type
_entity_poly.pdbx_seq_one_letter_code
_entity_poly.pdbx_strand_id
1 'polypeptide(L)'
;MISVILNTKITKSIEDIILSICIDFETDLTSIKDIYKALYDKDLDSFSDEEQSDIEKISRILWTKIKELHKKIRILDSQKFTKVIFRGSMEIEKKLDLTQIAQGIQDAEFNPEKFPGLVMKIEKPNATILMFSDGKLMITNLKNTSEVNLVVDIIVEKLKSIGIIIPKPEFTIESTK
;
A
#
# COMPACT_ATOMS: atom_id res chain seq x y z
N MET A 1 -15.13 35.15 -33.06
CA MET A 1 -13.77 35.33 -32.50
C MET A 1 -13.69 35.20 -30.97
N ILE A 2 -14.82 35.00 -30.26
CA ILE A 2 -14.84 34.78 -28.79
C ILE A 2 -14.93 33.27 -28.42
N SER A 3 -15.40 32.42 -29.34
CA SER A 3 -15.62 30.98 -29.09
C SER A 3 -14.34 30.12 -29.00
N VAL A 4 -13.20 30.59 -29.51
CA VAL A 4 -11.93 29.82 -29.56
C VAL A 4 -11.06 30.05 -28.32
N ILE A 5 -11.20 31.20 -27.65
CA ILE A 5 -10.38 31.58 -26.48
C ILE A 5 -10.97 31.02 -25.17
N LEU A 6 -12.28 30.81 -25.10
CA LEU A 6 -12.92 30.10 -23.99
C LEU A 6 -12.55 28.60 -23.98
N ASN A 7 -12.29 28.01 -25.15
CA ASN A 7 -12.12 26.57 -25.28
C ASN A 7 -10.78 26.04 -24.76
N THR A 8 -9.70 26.84 -24.77
CA THR A 8 -8.35 26.44 -24.33
C THR A 8 -8.11 26.61 -22.82
N LYS A 9 -8.79 27.58 -22.19
CA LYS A 9 -8.72 27.78 -20.73
C LYS A 9 -9.55 26.74 -19.97
N ILE A 10 -10.74 26.43 -20.50
CA ILE A 10 -11.64 25.43 -19.91
C ILE A 10 -11.04 24.03 -20.04
N THR A 11 -10.48 23.66 -21.20
CA THR A 11 -9.81 22.34 -21.37
C THR A 11 -8.65 22.16 -20.41
N LYS A 12 -7.81 23.18 -20.18
CA LYS A 12 -6.68 23.06 -19.26
C LYS A 12 -7.11 22.87 -17.80
N SER A 13 -8.14 23.61 -17.35
CA SER A 13 -8.71 23.39 -16.02
C SER A 13 -9.37 22.01 -15.87
N ILE A 14 -10.01 21.50 -16.93
CA ILE A 14 -10.60 20.15 -16.91
C ILE A 14 -9.51 19.08 -16.91
N GLU A 15 -8.43 19.25 -17.69
CA GLU A 15 -7.26 18.37 -17.64
C GLU A 15 -6.66 18.30 -16.23
N ASP A 16 -6.46 19.46 -15.58
CA ASP A 16 -5.88 19.53 -14.23
C ASP A 16 -6.80 18.91 -13.17
N ILE A 17 -8.11 19.09 -13.28
CA ILE A 17 -9.10 18.47 -12.37
C ILE A 17 -9.12 16.94 -12.54
N ILE A 18 -9.13 16.44 -13.78
CA ILE A 18 -9.13 14.99 -14.05
C ILE A 18 -7.82 14.37 -13.56
N LEU A 19 -6.69 15.04 -13.78
CA LEU A 19 -5.38 14.61 -13.26
C LEU A 19 -5.36 14.55 -11.73
N SER A 20 -5.92 15.54 -11.04
CA SER A 20 -6.03 15.53 -9.57
C SER A 20 -6.89 14.37 -9.07
N ILE A 21 -8.06 14.14 -9.67
CA ILE A 21 -8.98 13.06 -9.27
C ILE A 21 -8.37 11.69 -9.53
N CYS A 22 -7.71 11.48 -10.68
CA CYS A 22 -7.08 10.20 -11.00
C CYS A 22 -5.87 9.87 -10.11
N ILE A 23 -5.16 10.88 -9.61
CA ILE A 23 -4.03 10.69 -8.69
C ILE A 23 -4.53 10.27 -7.29
N ASP A 24 -5.66 10.81 -6.85
CA ASP A 24 -6.16 10.59 -5.47
C ASP A 24 -6.90 9.25 -5.28
N PHE A 25 -7.44 8.62 -6.34
CA PHE A 25 -8.41 7.52 -6.18
C PHE A 25 -8.08 6.18 -6.84
N GLU A 26 -6.91 5.98 -7.47
CA GLU A 26 -6.61 4.75 -8.24
C GLU A 26 -7.74 4.36 -9.24
N THR A 27 -8.53 5.34 -9.70
CA THR A 27 -9.77 5.09 -10.46
C THR A 27 -9.52 4.57 -11.86
N ASP A 28 -10.37 3.66 -12.32
CA ASP A 28 -10.32 3.08 -13.67
C ASP A 28 -10.82 4.03 -14.78
N LEU A 29 -10.58 3.64 -16.03
CA LEU A 29 -10.98 4.36 -17.25
C LEU A 29 -12.48 4.63 -17.40
N THR A 30 -13.32 3.77 -16.84
CA THR A 30 -14.78 3.85 -16.92
C THR A 30 -15.26 5.12 -16.22
N SER A 31 -14.61 5.46 -15.11
CA SER A 31 -14.86 6.66 -14.31
C SER A 31 -14.57 7.97 -15.05
N ILE A 32 -13.63 7.97 -16.03
CA ILE A 32 -13.29 9.18 -16.80
C ILE A 32 -14.43 9.59 -17.73
N LYS A 33 -15.13 8.62 -18.34
CA LYS A 33 -16.30 8.91 -19.18
C LYS A 33 -17.46 9.49 -18.36
N ASP A 34 -17.64 8.99 -17.15
CA ASP A 34 -18.64 9.49 -16.21
C ASP A 34 -18.30 10.91 -15.73
N ILE A 35 -17.03 11.23 -15.51
CA ILE A 35 -16.56 12.60 -15.20
C ILE A 35 -16.85 13.55 -16.37
N TYR A 36 -16.60 13.14 -17.62
CA TYR A 36 -16.93 13.94 -18.79
C TYR A 36 -18.45 14.19 -18.91
N LYS A 37 -19.27 13.16 -18.67
CA LYS A 37 -20.72 13.27 -18.65
C LYS A 37 -21.20 14.24 -17.56
N ALA A 38 -20.60 14.18 -16.37
CA ALA A 38 -20.95 15.04 -15.24
C ALA A 38 -20.52 16.51 -15.43
N LEU A 39 -19.37 16.77 -16.08
CA LEU A 39 -18.88 18.14 -16.28
C LEU A 39 -19.63 18.92 -17.36
N TYR A 40 -20.19 18.23 -18.36
CA TYR A 40 -20.86 18.87 -19.50
C TYR A 40 -22.38 18.70 -19.51
N ASP A 41 -22.94 17.93 -18.56
CA ASP A 41 -24.38 17.68 -18.38
C ASP A 41 -25.10 17.31 -19.69
N LYS A 42 -24.43 16.49 -20.53
CA LYS A 42 -24.92 16.06 -21.85
C LYS A 42 -24.52 14.62 -22.13
N ASP A 43 -25.42 13.86 -22.74
CA ASP A 43 -25.11 12.52 -23.28
C ASP A 43 -24.14 12.64 -24.46
N LEU A 44 -23.15 11.74 -24.53
CA LEU A 44 -22.04 11.73 -25.50
C LEU A 44 -22.50 11.82 -26.98
N ASP A 45 -23.75 11.39 -27.23
CA ASP A 45 -24.35 11.31 -28.57
C ASP A 45 -24.96 12.64 -29.05
N SER A 46 -24.94 13.70 -28.21
CA SER A 46 -25.50 15.01 -28.53
C SER A 46 -24.47 16.07 -28.96
N PHE A 47 -23.22 15.64 -29.13
CA PHE A 47 -22.13 16.45 -29.67
C PHE A 47 -22.05 16.33 -31.19
N SER A 48 -21.66 17.42 -31.85
CA SER A 48 -21.41 17.38 -33.31
C SER A 48 -20.19 16.50 -33.64
N ASP A 49 -20.13 15.95 -34.86
CA ASP A 49 -19.02 15.09 -35.31
C ASP A 49 -17.63 15.76 -35.13
N GLU A 50 -17.57 17.09 -35.25
CA GLU A 50 -16.35 17.87 -35.07
C GLU A 50 -15.93 17.95 -33.59
N GLU A 51 -16.89 18.14 -32.67
CA GLU A 51 -16.65 18.14 -31.22
C GLU A 51 -16.29 16.75 -30.70
N GLN A 52 -16.94 15.70 -31.21
CA GLN A 52 -16.58 14.32 -30.89
C GLN A 52 -15.15 14.00 -31.33
N SER A 53 -14.74 14.46 -32.52
CA SER A 53 -13.37 14.29 -33.01
C SER A 53 -12.35 14.95 -32.09
N ASP A 54 -12.65 16.15 -31.57
CA ASP A 54 -11.74 16.87 -30.67
C ASP A 54 -11.70 16.23 -29.27
N ILE A 55 -12.83 15.75 -28.75
CA ILE A 55 -12.89 15.00 -27.49
C ILE A 55 -12.11 13.69 -27.58
N GLU A 56 -12.19 12.98 -28.71
CA GLU A 56 -11.41 11.75 -28.94
C GLU A 56 -9.91 12.04 -28.98
N LYS A 57 -9.49 13.13 -29.65
CA LYS A 57 -8.08 13.56 -29.67
C LYS A 57 -7.58 13.89 -28.27
N ILE A 58 -8.34 14.67 -27.50
CA ILE A 58 -7.99 15.05 -26.12
C ILE A 58 -7.91 13.81 -25.23
N SER A 59 -8.88 12.90 -25.32
CA SER A 59 -8.90 11.63 -24.59
C SER A 59 -7.66 10.79 -24.87
N ARG A 60 -7.22 10.76 -26.14
CA ARG A 60 -6.02 10.02 -26.55
C ARG A 60 -4.72 10.64 -26.00
N ILE A 61 -4.64 11.97 -25.97
CA ILE A 61 -3.50 12.70 -25.37
C ILE A 61 -3.47 12.48 -23.85
N LEU A 62 -4.62 12.64 -23.18
CA LEU A 62 -4.76 12.45 -21.75
C LEU A 62 -4.39 11.01 -21.35
N TRP A 63 -4.88 10.02 -22.11
CA TRP A 63 -4.55 8.61 -21.91
C TRP A 63 -3.06 8.31 -22.05
N THR A 64 -2.39 8.98 -22.99
CA THR A 64 -0.94 8.83 -23.18
C THR A 64 -0.18 9.39 -21.98
N LYS A 65 -0.54 10.59 -21.50
CA LYS A 65 0.05 11.19 -20.30
C LYS A 65 -0.20 10.35 -19.04
N ILE A 66 -1.43 9.85 -18.85
CA ILE A 66 -1.80 8.95 -17.74
C ILE A 66 -0.99 7.66 -17.82
N LYS A 67 -0.82 7.05 -19.00
CA LYS A 67 0.05 5.88 -19.17
C LYS A 67 1.51 6.15 -18.84
N GLU A 68 2.04 7.31 -19.22
CA GLU A 68 3.41 7.70 -18.87
C GLU A 68 3.57 7.94 -17.36
N LEU A 69 2.61 8.59 -16.72
CA LEU A 69 2.56 8.79 -15.28
C LEU A 69 2.42 7.45 -14.55
N HIS A 70 1.51 6.58 -14.98
CA HIS A 70 1.33 5.24 -14.42
C HIS A 70 2.59 4.39 -14.61
N LYS A 71 3.31 4.53 -15.72
CA LYS A 71 4.61 3.88 -15.93
C LYS A 71 5.68 4.44 -14.99
N LYS A 72 5.73 5.76 -14.76
CA LYS A 72 6.66 6.38 -13.79
C LYS A 72 6.33 5.99 -12.34
N ILE A 73 5.06 5.98 -11.96
CA ILE A 73 4.56 5.53 -10.65
C ILE A 73 4.87 4.05 -10.46
N ARG A 74 4.60 3.19 -11.46
CA ARG A 74 4.95 1.77 -11.41
C ARG A 74 6.46 1.53 -11.37
N ILE A 75 7.26 2.41 -11.99
CA ILE A 75 8.73 2.35 -11.87
C ILE A 75 9.17 2.71 -10.45
N LEU A 76 8.51 3.67 -9.79
CA LEU A 76 8.74 4.01 -8.39
C LEU A 76 8.30 2.89 -7.43
N ASP A 77 7.17 2.23 -7.70
CA ASP A 77 6.68 1.05 -6.96
C ASP A 77 7.51 -0.22 -7.25
N SER A 78 8.20 -0.25 -8.40
CA SER A 78 9.19 -1.27 -8.77
C SER A 78 10.60 -0.98 -8.29
N GLN A 79 10.84 0.11 -7.56
CA GLN A 79 12.07 0.19 -6.78
C GLN A 79 12.08 -1.05 -5.91
N LYS A 80 13.02 -1.96 -6.18
CA LYS A 80 13.32 -3.13 -5.36
C LYS A 80 13.20 -2.67 -3.92
N PHE A 81 12.15 -3.08 -3.21
CA PHE A 81 12.11 -2.96 -1.77
C PHE A 81 13.30 -3.76 -1.30
N THR A 82 14.40 -3.06 -0.97
CA THR A 82 15.51 -3.63 -0.25
C THR A 82 14.87 -4.34 0.92
N LYS A 83 15.04 -5.67 1.03
CA LYS A 83 14.41 -6.46 2.08
C LYS A 83 14.99 -5.99 3.41
N VAL A 84 14.31 -5.02 4.04
CA VAL A 84 14.66 -4.49 5.35
C VAL A 84 14.22 -5.51 6.39
N ILE A 85 15.13 -5.84 7.29
CA ILE A 85 14.88 -6.74 8.41
C ILE A 85 15.03 -5.92 9.67
N PHE A 86 14.00 -5.88 10.49
CA PHE A 86 14.08 -5.28 11.82
C PHE A 86 14.42 -6.39 12.80
N ARG A 87 15.50 -6.23 13.55
CA ARG A 87 15.80 -7.12 14.68
C ARG A 87 15.38 -6.44 15.95
N GLY A 88 14.64 -7.17 16.76
CA GLY A 88 14.31 -6.76 18.11
C GLY A 88 14.76 -7.81 19.12
N SER A 89 14.99 -7.34 20.33
CA SER A 89 15.20 -8.19 21.48
C SER A 89 14.42 -7.66 22.66
N MET A 90 13.97 -8.56 23.53
CA MET A 90 13.38 -8.24 24.82
C MET A 90 14.15 -8.98 25.90
N GLU A 91 14.42 -8.30 27.01
CA GLU A 91 14.92 -8.95 28.22
C GLU A 91 13.76 -9.69 28.89
N ILE A 92 13.85 -11.02 28.90
CA ILE A 92 12.84 -11.90 29.50
C ILE A 92 13.49 -12.81 30.54
N GLU A 93 12.88 -12.91 31.72
CA GLU A 93 13.38 -13.79 32.79
C GLU A 93 13.14 -15.28 32.49
N LYS A 94 12.06 -15.57 31.76
CA LYS A 94 11.65 -16.92 31.38
C LYS A 94 11.54 -17.03 29.88
N LYS A 95 11.96 -18.17 29.33
CA LYS A 95 11.82 -18.47 27.90
C LYS A 95 10.35 -18.47 27.49
N LEU A 96 10.09 -17.99 26.29
CA LEU A 96 8.77 -18.04 25.67
C LEU A 96 8.43 -19.47 25.26
N ASP A 97 7.24 -19.94 25.64
CA ASP A 97 6.69 -21.20 25.14
C ASP A 97 6.07 -20.98 23.76
N LEU A 98 6.88 -21.25 22.72
CA LEU A 98 6.47 -21.08 21.33
C LEU A 98 5.32 -22.03 20.94
N THR A 99 5.17 -23.17 21.61
CA THR A 99 4.08 -24.11 21.35
C THR A 99 2.77 -23.53 21.86
N GLN A 100 2.77 -22.98 23.08
CA GLN A 100 1.62 -22.30 23.64
C GLN A 100 1.20 -21.10 22.77
N ILE A 101 2.17 -20.31 22.30
CA ILE A 101 1.90 -19.15 21.44
C ILE A 101 1.25 -19.58 20.12
N ALA A 102 1.78 -20.61 19.45
CA ALA A 102 1.24 -21.10 18.19
C ALA A 102 -0.17 -21.69 18.34
N GLN A 103 -0.49 -22.29 19.49
CA GLN A 103 -1.84 -22.80 19.77
C GLN A 103 -2.84 -21.67 20.07
N GLY A 104 -2.37 -20.57 20.67
CA GLY A 104 -3.23 -19.45 21.08
C GLY A 104 -3.47 -18.39 20.00
N ILE A 105 -2.63 -18.33 18.97
CA ILE A 105 -2.70 -17.31 17.91
C ILE A 105 -2.91 -18.00 16.56
N GLN A 106 -4.04 -17.72 15.91
CA GLN A 106 -4.43 -18.34 14.64
C GLN A 106 -3.37 -18.16 13.52
N ASP A 107 -2.74 -16.99 13.44
CA ASP A 107 -1.77 -16.67 12.38
C ASP A 107 -0.32 -17.04 12.76
N ALA A 108 -0.14 -17.87 13.79
CA ALA A 108 1.16 -18.30 14.28
C ALA A 108 1.39 -19.79 14.03
N GLU A 109 2.53 -20.11 13.42
CA GLU A 109 2.96 -21.47 13.11
C GLU A 109 4.28 -21.75 13.82
N PHE A 110 4.37 -22.90 14.50
CA PHE A 110 5.60 -23.37 15.12
C PHE A 110 5.80 -24.85 14.83
N ASN A 111 6.94 -25.18 14.22
CA ASN A 111 7.36 -26.55 14.01
C ASN A 111 8.89 -26.63 14.18
N PRO A 112 9.39 -27.04 15.37
CA PRO A 112 10.81 -26.99 15.69
C PRO A 112 11.68 -27.89 14.79
N GLU A 113 11.11 -28.96 14.22
CA GLU A 113 11.80 -29.83 13.26
C GLU A 113 12.07 -29.12 11.92
N LYS A 114 11.22 -28.15 11.54
CA LYS A 114 11.38 -27.38 10.30
C LYS A 114 12.15 -26.07 10.53
N PHE A 115 11.87 -25.37 11.62
CA PHE A 115 12.46 -24.08 11.93
C PHE A 115 12.41 -23.82 13.45
N PRO A 116 13.52 -23.38 14.09
CA PRO A 116 13.60 -23.23 15.55
C PRO A 116 12.81 -22.05 16.13
N GLY A 117 12.26 -21.17 15.29
CA GLY A 117 11.43 -20.04 15.71
C GLY A 117 9.96 -20.22 15.35
N LEU A 118 9.10 -19.43 15.98
CA LEU A 118 7.70 -19.27 15.62
C LEU A 118 7.60 -18.27 14.46
N VAL A 119 6.78 -18.60 13.47
CA VAL A 119 6.45 -17.73 12.34
C VAL A 119 5.06 -17.17 12.55
N MET A 120 4.90 -15.85 12.56
CA MET A 120 3.60 -15.19 12.65
C MET A 120 3.41 -14.23 11.48
N LYS A 121 2.21 -14.22 10.89
CA LYS A 121 1.87 -13.30 9.80
C LYS A 121 0.88 -12.24 10.28
N ILE A 122 1.04 -11.02 9.80
CA ILE A 122 0.10 -9.92 9.98
C ILE A 122 -0.27 -9.41 8.58
N GLU A 123 -1.56 -9.30 8.31
CA GLU A 123 -2.06 -8.85 7.00
C GLU A 123 -1.99 -7.32 6.86
N LYS A 124 -2.25 -6.59 7.94
CA LYS A 124 -2.28 -5.13 7.95
C LYS A 124 -1.65 -4.55 9.22
N PRO A 125 -0.46 -3.91 9.13
CA PRO A 125 0.40 -3.82 7.95
C PRO A 125 0.93 -5.21 7.54
N ASN A 126 1.21 -5.42 6.25
CA ASN A 126 1.74 -6.70 5.78
C ASN A 126 3.13 -6.92 6.40
N ALA A 127 3.26 -7.92 7.26
CA ALA A 127 4.50 -8.24 7.95
C ALA A 127 4.60 -9.72 8.28
N THR A 128 5.84 -10.23 8.25
CA THR A 128 6.17 -11.58 8.74
C THR A 128 7.12 -11.46 9.91
N ILE A 129 6.74 -12.07 11.02
CA ILE A 129 7.43 -12.05 12.30
C ILE A 129 8.06 -13.42 12.53
N LEU A 130 9.33 -13.42 12.94
CA LEU A 130 10.01 -14.59 13.47
C LEU A 130 10.29 -14.34 14.95
N MET A 131 9.85 -15.24 15.81
CA MET A 131 10.01 -15.11 17.26
C MET A 131 10.74 -16.33 17.83
N PHE A 132 11.72 -16.11 18.69
CA PHE A 132 12.52 -17.16 19.29
C PHE A 132 12.24 -17.27 20.80
N SER A 133 12.47 -18.46 21.36
CA SER A 133 12.19 -18.74 22.77
C SER A 133 13.03 -17.90 23.75
N ASP A 134 14.14 -17.33 23.29
CA ASP A 134 15.03 -16.45 24.05
C ASP A 134 14.63 -14.97 24.00
N GLY A 135 13.49 -14.63 23.39
CA GLY A 135 13.02 -13.25 23.30
C GLY A 135 13.57 -12.47 22.11
N LYS A 136 14.35 -13.10 21.21
CA LYS A 136 14.69 -12.46 19.94
C LYS A 136 13.48 -12.43 19.02
N LEU A 137 13.36 -11.34 18.28
CA LEU A 137 12.29 -11.13 17.32
C LEU A 137 12.84 -10.53 16.03
N MET A 138 12.30 -10.94 14.89
CA MET A 138 12.62 -10.37 13.59
C MET A 138 11.33 -10.00 12.87
N ILE A 139 11.26 -8.79 12.30
CA ILE A 139 10.14 -8.35 11.46
C ILE A 139 10.66 -8.15 10.05
N THR A 140 9.95 -8.73 9.08
CA THR A 140 10.27 -8.65 7.66
C THR A 140 9.01 -8.37 6.85
N ASN A 141 9.18 -8.10 5.55
CA ASN A 141 8.09 -7.89 4.59
C ASN A 141 7.26 -6.62 4.82
N LEU A 142 7.76 -5.67 5.61
CA LEU A 142 7.14 -4.36 5.76
C LEU A 142 7.35 -3.51 4.50
N LYS A 143 6.27 -2.91 4.01
CA LYS A 143 6.34 -1.92 2.92
C LYS A 143 6.92 -0.60 3.40
N ASN A 144 6.45 -0.12 4.55
CA ASN A 144 6.90 1.15 5.13
C ASN A 144 7.63 0.90 6.45
N THR A 145 8.84 1.41 6.57
CA THR A 145 9.64 1.27 7.80
C THR A 145 9.02 2.00 8.99
N SER A 146 8.19 3.03 8.74
CA SER A 146 7.42 3.76 9.74
C SER A 146 6.34 2.91 10.44
N GLU A 147 5.94 1.78 9.84
CA GLU A 147 4.89 0.90 10.39
C GLU A 147 5.43 -0.10 11.42
N VAL A 148 6.74 -0.16 11.65
CA VAL A 148 7.35 -1.14 12.58
C VAL A 148 6.73 -1.06 13.98
N ASN A 149 6.51 0.15 14.51
CA ASN A 149 5.92 0.33 15.83
C ASN A 149 4.50 -0.23 15.92
N LEU A 150 3.71 -0.13 14.84
CA LEU A 150 2.36 -0.70 14.78
C LEU A 150 2.41 -2.22 14.83
N VAL A 151 3.34 -2.85 14.10
CA VAL A 151 3.56 -4.31 14.16
C VAL A 151 3.89 -4.73 15.59
N VAL A 152 4.76 -3.99 16.27
CA VAL A 152 5.15 -4.26 17.65
C VAL A 152 3.96 -4.24 18.59
N ASP A 153 3.13 -3.21 18.48
CA ASP A 153 1.94 -3.08 19.32
C ASP A 153 0.95 -4.23 19.06
N ILE A 154 0.79 -4.67 17.80
CA ILE A 154 -0.03 -5.85 17.45
C ILE A 154 0.54 -7.13 18.08
N ILE A 155 1.86 -7.34 18.04
CA ILE A 155 2.50 -8.53 18.64
C ILE A 155 2.24 -8.56 20.15
N VAL A 156 2.44 -7.43 20.83
CA VAL A 156 2.22 -7.31 22.28
C VAL A 156 0.77 -7.61 22.64
N GLU A 157 -0.19 -7.05 21.91
CA GLU A 157 -1.61 -7.30 22.18
C GLU A 157 -2.03 -8.74 21.87
N LYS A 158 -1.51 -9.37 20.80
CA LYS A 158 -1.79 -10.79 20.50
C LYS A 158 -1.23 -11.74 21.57
N LEU A 159 -0.04 -11.45 22.11
CA LEU A 159 0.52 -12.25 23.21
C LEU A 159 -0.27 -12.04 24.51
N LYS A 160 -0.66 -10.79 24.78
CA LYS A 160 -1.47 -10.45 25.95
C LYS A 160 -2.84 -11.12 25.92
N SER A 161 -3.47 -11.27 24.75
CA SER A 161 -4.77 -11.94 24.62
C SER A 161 -4.74 -13.43 25.00
N ILE A 162 -3.55 -14.05 24.99
CA ILE A 162 -3.35 -15.45 25.42
C ILE A 162 -2.69 -15.56 26.80
N GLY A 163 -2.64 -14.44 27.54
CA GLY A 163 -2.11 -14.38 28.91
C GLY A 163 -0.59 -14.25 29.01
N ILE A 164 0.11 -13.97 27.90
CA ILE A 164 1.56 -13.79 27.87
C ILE A 164 1.87 -12.30 27.86
N ILE A 165 2.45 -11.81 28.96
CA ILE A 165 2.83 -10.41 29.11
C ILE A 165 4.34 -10.30 28.85
N ILE A 166 4.71 -9.52 27.84
CA ILE A 166 6.11 -9.23 27.49
C ILE A 166 6.38 -7.72 27.60
N PRO A 167 7.61 -7.30 27.92
CA PRO A 167 8.01 -5.91 27.75
C PRO A 167 7.99 -5.54 26.27
N LYS A 168 7.85 -4.24 25.97
CA LYS A 168 7.92 -3.75 24.60
C LYS A 168 9.34 -4.00 24.06
N PRO A 169 9.52 -4.74 22.94
CA PRO A 169 10.85 -5.02 22.41
C PRO A 169 11.48 -3.76 21.82
N GLU A 170 12.79 -3.62 21.99
CA GLU A 170 13.59 -2.58 21.33
C GLU A 170 14.06 -3.07 19.97
N PHE A 171 13.98 -2.22 18.93
CA PHE A 171 14.30 -2.61 17.55
C PHE A 171 15.44 -1.81 16.95
N THR A 172 16.29 -2.52 16.20
CA THR A 172 17.30 -1.95 15.31
C THR A 172 17.01 -2.35 13.87
N ILE A 173 17.29 -1.42 12.95
CA ILE A 173 17.13 -1.65 11.51
C ILE A 173 18.40 -2.32 10.99
N GLU A 174 18.26 -3.49 10.38
CA GLU A 174 19.31 -4.12 9.58
C GLU A 174 18.93 -4.10 8.10
N SER A 175 19.67 -3.33 7.31
CA SER A 175 19.58 -3.37 5.85
C SER A 175 20.50 -4.47 5.31
N THR A 176 19.93 -5.51 4.71
CA THR A 176 20.70 -6.48 3.91
C THR A 176 21.01 -5.88 2.53
N LYS A 177 22.30 -5.73 2.19
CA LYS A 177 22.78 -5.29 0.87
C LYS A 177 22.48 -6.31 -0.24
#